data_AF-A0A7Z7YU48-F1
#
_entry.id   AF-A0A7Z7YU48-F1
#
_cell.length_a   1.000
_cell.length_b   1.000
_cell.length_c   1.000
_cell.angle_alpha   90.00
_cell.angle_beta   90.00
_cell.angle_gamma   90.00
#
_symmetry.space_group_name_H-M   'P 1'
#
loop_
_entity.id
_entity.type
_entity.pdbx_description
1 polymer ?
#
loop_
_entity_poly.entity_id
_entity_poly.type
_entity_poly.pdbx_seq_one_letter_code
_entity_poly.pdbx_strand_id
1 'polypeptide(L)'
;MFEYAPIHINNFVDLYYENYGIKKQTIKANYLQFIDNYISGEIINVSYDSLSKKDIDYVQRIIKDQDFIFIEDIKAELKYEIKEIQLILKYLGYKIFSSYILKNHYETSVSYFNKNFYDQKNILDFTNIDKRLWRLSTFTSWLFYKFKEMKIFEFFPKKFITIKKLDEIGLTYKVLNDFREEAIIKLSDHRVWSINTLIDLIDSEDIDQYGFEPLFYRSILRGVDNIYSKKMGGNYLLKLDEDFSLTSLIEEEIIGEKVIDIFDLTQIINDKYDVQFNYSKLIESIKHTNMYYDEIMEKVYLDLDYYYEEFEA
;
A
#
# COMPACT_ATOMS: atom_id res chain seq x y z
N MET A 1 12.25 42.84 11.95
CA MET A 1 12.63 41.76 11.01
C MET A 1 11.81 41.73 9.72
N PHE A 2 10.53 42.13 9.74
CA PHE A 2 9.72 42.25 8.51
C PHE A 2 10.34 43.20 7.46
N GLU A 3 11.06 44.25 7.87
CA GLU A 3 11.71 45.19 6.96
C GLU A 3 12.84 44.60 6.10
N TYR A 4 13.33 43.41 6.45
CA TYR A 4 14.41 42.76 5.70
C TYR A 4 13.88 41.83 4.60
N ALA A 5 12.57 41.57 4.55
CA ALA A 5 12.00 40.75 3.49
C ALA A 5 12.01 41.48 2.13
N PRO A 6 12.29 40.79 1.01
CA PRO A 6 12.59 39.37 0.89
C PRO A 6 14.01 39.01 1.39
N ILE A 7 14.12 37.98 2.23
CA ILE A 7 15.37 37.56 2.85
C ILE A 7 15.57 36.04 2.75
N HIS A 8 16.81 35.60 2.50
CA HIS A 8 17.15 34.19 2.54
C HIS A 8 16.96 33.58 3.94
N ILE A 9 16.47 32.34 4.06
CA ILE A 9 16.19 31.67 5.35
C ILE A 9 17.43 31.68 6.25
N ASN A 10 18.60 31.34 5.71
CA ASN A 10 19.84 31.37 6.49
C ASN A 10 20.16 32.79 7.01
N ASN A 11 19.95 33.82 6.20
CA ASN A 11 20.19 35.22 6.62
C ASN A 11 19.16 35.66 7.66
N PHE A 12 17.91 35.22 7.56
CA PHE A 12 16.90 35.45 8.60
C PHE A 12 17.28 34.77 9.91
N VAL A 13 17.71 33.50 9.86
CA VAL A 13 18.16 32.75 11.03
C VAL A 13 19.37 33.43 11.68
N ASP A 14 20.28 33.98 10.87
CA ASP A 14 21.45 34.72 11.34
C ASP A 14 21.05 36.01 12.03
N LEU A 15 20.21 36.85 11.40
CA LEU A 15 19.68 38.08 11.99
C LEU A 15 18.86 37.80 13.27
N TYR A 16 18.11 36.70 13.31
CA TYR A 16 17.32 36.34 14.49
C TYR A 16 18.24 35.91 15.65
N TYR A 17 19.32 35.17 15.35
CA TYR A 17 20.37 34.86 16.33
C TYR A 17 21.07 36.13 16.85
N GLU A 18 21.44 37.04 15.95
CA GLU A 18 22.11 38.29 16.33
C GLU A 18 21.23 39.21 17.18
N ASN A 19 19.95 39.32 16.85
CA ASN A 19 19.03 40.22 17.56
C ASN A 19 18.50 39.64 18.88
N TYR A 20 18.35 38.31 18.99
CA TYR A 20 17.66 37.68 20.11
C TYR A 20 18.47 36.59 20.83
N GLY A 21 19.67 36.26 20.37
CA GLY A 21 20.58 35.27 21.00
C GLY A 21 20.12 33.81 20.92
N ILE A 22 19.04 33.51 20.18
CA ILE A 22 18.50 32.15 20.07
C ILE A 22 19.33 31.32 19.09
N LYS A 23 19.79 30.13 19.51
CA LYS A 23 20.61 29.23 18.69
C LYS A 23 19.96 28.97 17.32
N LYS A 24 20.75 29.12 16.24
CA LYS A 24 20.33 28.94 14.84
C LYS A 24 19.59 27.62 14.59
N GLN A 25 20.06 26.53 15.19
CA GLN A 25 19.42 25.20 15.08
C GLN A 25 18.01 25.17 15.67
N THR A 26 17.79 25.83 16.81
CA THR A 26 16.48 25.95 17.45
C THR A 26 15.51 26.73 16.59
N ILE A 27 15.97 27.81 15.95
CA ILE A 27 15.15 28.64 15.04
C ILE A 27 14.72 27.80 13.82
N LYS A 28 15.66 27.09 13.19
CA LYS A 28 15.38 26.23 12.04
C LYS A 28 14.41 25.10 12.36
N ALA A 29 14.58 24.45 13.52
CA ALA A 29 13.76 23.30 13.90
C ALA A 29 12.35 23.69 14.37
N ASN A 30 12.21 24.80 15.09
CA ASN A 30 10.98 25.09 15.83
C ASN A 30 10.26 26.35 15.38
N TYR A 31 10.94 27.34 14.79
CA TYR A 31 10.37 28.67 14.60
C TYR A 31 9.96 28.96 13.16
N LEU A 32 10.67 28.39 12.18
CA LEU A 32 10.33 28.57 10.76
C LEU A 32 8.91 28.08 10.44
N GLN A 33 8.41 27.05 11.13
CA GLN A 33 7.04 26.58 10.97
C GLN A 33 5.97 27.65 11.23
N PHE A 34 6.23 28.61 12.13
CA PHE A 34 5.27 29.67 12.45
C PHE A 34 5.17 30.74 11.37
N ILE A 35 6.15 30.79 10.46
CA ILE A 35 6.20 31.73 9.34
C ILE A 35 6.23 31.02 7.98
N ASP A 36 5.94 29.72 7.92
CA ASP A 36 6.02 28.93 6.68
C ASP A 36 5.17 29.52 5.54
N ASN A 37 4.05 30.17 5.87
CA ASN A 37 3.20 30.85 4.89
C ASN A 37 3.94 31.95 4.09
N TYR A 38 5.03 32.49 4.65
CA TYR A 38 5.89 33.50 4.04
C TYR A 38 7.16 32.90 3.41
N ILE A 39 7.37 31.58 3.52
CA ILE A 39 8.57 30.92 2.98
C ILE A 39 8.25 30.34 1.59
N SER A 40 9.08 30.67 0.60
CA SER A 40 9.09 30.03 -0.71
C SER A 40 10.50 29.66 -1.12
N GLY A 41 10.74 28.36 -1.32
CA GLY A 41 12.09 27.83 -1.44
C GLY A 41 12.93 28.24 -0.23
N GLU A 42 14.05 28.91 -0.46
CA GLU A 42 14.95 29.39 0.59
C GLU A 42 14.75 30.88 0.93
N ILE A 43 13.66 31.51 0.49
CA ILE A 43 13.40 32.95 0.71
C ILE A 43 12.14 33.14 1.54
N ILE A 44 12.24 34.00 2.55
CA ILE A 44 11.13 34.52 3.34
C ILE A 44 10.67 35.82 2.70
N ASN A 45 9.45 35.83 2.15
CA ASN A 45 8.81 36.99 1.56
C ASN A 45 7.49 37.29 2.28
N VAL A 46 7.37 38.51 2.78
CA VAL A 46 6.27 38.97 3.63
C VAL A 46 5.16 39.60 2.80
N SER A 47 5.47 40.08 1.59
CA SER A 47 4.52 40.76 0.74
C SER A 47 4.14 39.91 -0.46
N TYR A 48 2.84 39.60 -0.56
CA TYR A 48 2.23 39.10 -1.78
C TYR A 48 2.03 40.23 -2.82
N ASP A 49 2.32 41.49 -2.49
CA ASP A 49 2.12 42.64 -3.38
C ASP A 49 3.07 42.59 -4.60
N SER A 50 4.13 41.79 -4.54
CA SER A 50 5.00 41.50 -5.68
C SER A 50 4.47 40.38 -6.59
N LEU A 51 3.39 39.68 -6.21
CA LEU A 51 2.82 38.64 -7.06
C LEU A 51 2.05 39.24 -8.23
N SER A 52 2.41 38.80 -9.43
CA SER A 52 1.71 39.12 -10.66
C SER A 52 0.26 38.62 -10.62
N LYS A 53 -0.70 39.54 -10.60
CA LYS A 53 -2.14 39.21 -10.66
C LYS A 53 -2.48 38.33 -11.86
N LYS A 54 -1.82 38.57 -13.00
CA LYS A 54 -1.95 37.74 -14.20
C LYS A 54 -1.57 36.28 -13.94
N ASP A 55 -0.48 36.05 -13.20
CA ASP A 55 -0.01 34.70 -12.89
C ASP A 55 -0.88 34.03 -11.81
N ILE A 56 -1.37 34.79 -10.82
CA ILE A 56 -2.37 34.31 -9.86
C ILE A 56 -3.63 33.82 -10.59
N ASP A 57 -4.23 34.69 -11.42
CA ASP A 57 -5.45 34.38 -12.17
C ASP A 57 -5.24 33.20 -13.14
N TYR A 58 -4.03 33.04 -13.68
CA TYR A 58 -3.68 31.94 -14.57
C TYR A 58 -3.58 30.62 -13.81
N VAL A 59 -2.85 30.58 -12.70
CA VAL A 59 -2.70 29.39 -11.86
C VAL A 59 -4.05 28.98 -11.25
N GLN A 60 -4.86 29.94 -10.80
CA GLN A 60 -6.20 29.67 -10.29
C GLN A 60 -7.09 28.98 -11.32
N ARG A 61 -6.99 29.36 -12.61
CA ARG A 61 -7.72 28.70 -13.71
C ARG A 61 -7.26 27.28 -13.99
N ILE A 62 -5.98 26.98 -13.81
CA ILE A 62 -5.44 25.62 -13.94
C ILE A 62 -6.00 24.73 -12.82
N ILE A 63 -5.95 25.24 -11.59
CA ILE A 63 -6.31 24.52 -10.36
C ILE A 63 -7.82 24.27 -10.25
N LYS A 64 -8.66 25.16 -10.79
CA LYS A 64 -10.14 25.00 -10.83
C LYS A 64 -10.76 24.76 -9.44
N ASP A 65 -10.14 25.34 -8.41
CA ASP A 65 -10.55 25.22 -7.00
C ASP A 65 -10.69 23.78 -6.47
N GLN A 66 -9.97 22.82 -7.07
CA GLN A 66 -9.99 21.43 -6.59
C GLN A 66 -9.24 21.30 -5.26
N ASP A 67 -9.78 20.50 -4.35
CA ASP A 67 -9.19 20.29 -3.04
C ASP A 67 -7.81 19.65 -3.07
N PHE A 68 -7.57 18.77 -4.05
CA PHE A 68 -6.35 17.99 -4.21
C PHE A 68 -5.94 17.95 -5.68
N ILE A 69 -4.69 18.28 -6.00
CA ILE A 69 -4.17 18.28 -7.38
C ILE A 69 -2.73 17.79 -7.39
N PHE A 70 -2.36 16.93 -8.34
CA PHE A 70 -0.96 16.54 -8.52
C PHE A 70 -0.15 17.69 -9.13
N ILE A 71 1.05 17.92 -8.62
CA ILE A 71 1.94 18.98 -9.13
C ILE A 71 2.28 18.76 -10.62
N GLU A 72 2.34 17.50 -11.04
CA GLU A 72 2.53 17.12 -12.45
C GLU A 72 1.43 17.70 -13.35
N ASP A 73 0.18 17.69 -12.91
CA ASP A 73 -0.96 18.23 -13.70
C ASP A 73 -0.85 19.73 -13.85
N ILE A 74 -0.46 20.42 -12.78
CA ILE A 74 -0.22 21.87 -12.80
C ILE A 74 0.90 22.19 -13.79
N LYS A 75 2.02 21.45 -13.71
CA LYS A 75 3.16 21.63 -14.62
C LYS A 75 2.80 21.36 -16.08
N ALA A 76 1.95 20.37 -16.35
CA ALA A 76 1.52 20.03 -17.70
C ALA A 76 0.60 21.10 -18.33
N GLU A 77 -0.21 21.80 -17.52
CA GLU A 77 -1.09 22.88 -18.00
C GLU A 77 -0.38 24.25 -18.10
N LEU A 78 0.79 24.42 -17.47
CA LEU A 78 1.58 25.65 -17.55
C LEU A 78 2.23 25.82 -18.93
N LYS A 79 1.93 26.95 -19.59
CA LYS A 79 2.50 27.32 -20.90
C LYS A 79 3.84 28.03 -20.82
N TYR A 80 4.22 28.49 -19.63
CA TYR A 80 5.48 29.16 -19.34
C TYR A 80 5.85 28.95 -17.87
N GLU A 81 7.12 29.12 -17.55
CA GLU A 81 7.63 28.99 -16.18
C GLU A 81 7.22 30.19 -15.33
N ILE A 82 6.64 29.92 -14.16
CA ILE A 82 6.28 30.92 -13.16
C ILE A 82 7.20 30.73 -11.96
N LYS A 83 8.14 31.67 -11.75
CA LYS A 83 9.15 31.58 -10.69
C LYS A 83 8.53 31.51 -9.30
N GLU A 84 7.48 32.30 -9.06
CA GLU A 84 6.79 32.40 -7.77
C GLU A 84 5.63 31.41 -7.60
N ILE A 85 5.56 30.32 -8.38
CA ILE A 85 4.43 29.38 -8.36
C ILE A 85 4.10 28.86 -6.95
N GLN A 86 5.11 28.61 -6.11
CA GLN A 86 4.90 28.15 -4.74
C GLN A 86 4.23 29.21 -3.86
N LEU A 87 4.63 30.49 -3.98
CA LEU A 87 3.94 31.59 -3.27
C LEU A 87 2.50 31.71 -3.75
N ILE A 88 2.26 31.63 -5.06
CA ILE A 88 0.92 31.74 -5.63
C ILE A 88 0.03 30.61 -5.08
N LEU A 89 0.53 29.38 -5.02
CA LEU A 89 -0.20 28.24 -4.45
C LEU A 89 -0.54 28.46 -2.96
N LYS A 90 0.41 28.93 -2.16
CA LYS A 90 0.18 29.27 -0.74
C LYS A 90 -0.84 30.42 -0.60
N TYR A 91 -0.72 31.45 -1.42
CA TYR A 91 -1.66 32.58 -1.50
C TYR A 91 -3.09 32.13 -1.85
N LEU A 92 -3.21 31.17 -2.78
CA LEU A 92 -4.48 30.54 -3.17
C LEU A 92 -5.03 29.54 -2.13
N GLY A 93 -4.38 29.43 -0.97
CA GLY A 93 -4.84 28.63 0.16
C GLY A 93 -4.50 27.14 0.06
N TYR A 94 -3.35 26.79 -0.51
CA TYR A 94 -2.87 25.41 -0.62
C TYR A 94 -1.63 25.13 0.23
N LYS A 95 -1.61 23.93 0.82
CA LYS A 95 -0.42 23.24 1.31
C LYS A 95 0.26 22.55 0.15
N ILE A 96 1.57 22.61 0.09
CA ILE A 96 2.38 22.01 -0.96
C ILE A 96 3.09 20.79 -0.39
N PHE A 97 2.83 19.63 -0.97
CA PHE A 97 3.55 18.37 -0.70
C PHE A 97 4.52 18.08 -1.85
N SER A 98 5.30 17.01 -1.74
CA SER A 98 6.32 16.66 -2.74
C SER A 98 5.75 16.41 -4.14
N SER A 99 4.55 15.82 -4.25
CA SER A 99 3.93 15.43 -5.52
C SER A 99 2.53 16.00 -5.77
N TYR A 100 1.94 16.68 -4.80
CA TYR A 100 0.59 17.25 -4.91
C TYR A 100 0.42 18.49 -4.04
N ILE A 101 -0.67 19.22 -4.27
CA ILE A 101 -1.15 20.29 -3.41
C ILE A 101 -2.49 19.90 -2.78
N LEU A 102 -2.78 20.46 -1.60
CA LEU A 102 -4.01 20.21 -0.86
C LEU A 102 -4.54 21.52 -0.27
N LYS A 103 -5.85 21.76 -0.33
CA LYS A 103 -6.47 22.94 0.30
C LYS A 103 -6.19 22.99 1.80
N ASN A 104 -5.91 24.20 2.30
CA ASN A 104 -5.54 24.46 3.69
C ASN A 104 -6.62 24.08 4.73
N HIS A 105 -7.88 23.96 4.31
CA HIS A 105 -8.97 23.55 5.20
C HIS A 105 -8.88 22.06 5.60
N TYR A 106 -8.04 21.27 4.92
CA TYR A 106 -7.62 19.95 5.40
C TYR A 106 -6.34 20.08 6.21
N GLU A 107 -6.35 19.52 7.42
CA GLU A 107 -5.16 19.51 8.26
C GLU A 107 -4.04 18.67 7.63
N THR A 108 -4.41 17.49 7.14
CA THR A 108 -3.51 16.49 6.55
C THR A 108 -4.16 15.80 5.36
N SER A 109 -3.35 15.13 4.52
CA SER A 109 -3.87 14.29 3.43
C SER A 109 -4.70 13.12 3.95
N VAL A 110 -4.42 12.62 5.16
CA VAL A 110 -5.23 11.63 5.85
C VAL A 110 -6.64 12.18 6.15
N SER A 111 -6.74 13.42 6.64
CA SER A 111 -8.05 14.08 6.85
C SER A 111 -8.83 14.25 5.55
N TYR A 112 -8.13 14.56 4.45
CA TYR A 112 -8.72 14.61 3.11
C TYR A 112 -9.25 13.24 2.66
N PHE A 113 -8.45 12.18 2.80
CA PHE A 113 -8.86 10.82 2.43
C PHE A 113 -10.03 10.33 3.29
N ASN A 114 -10.04 10.60 4.59
CA ASN A 114 -11.17 10.28 5.45
C ASN A 114 -12.44 10.97 4.94
N LYS A 115 -12.44 12.30 4.81
CA LYS A 115 -13.64 13.05 4.40
C LYS A 115 -14.16 12.65 3.02
N ASN A 116 -13.25 12.49 2.05
CA ASN A 116 -13.64 12.30 0.65
C ASN A 116 -13.89 10.84 0.28
N PHE A 117 -13.21 9.89 0.94
CA PHE A 117 -13.30 8.48 0.57
C PHE A 117 -13.97 7.59 1.61
N TYR A 118 -13.95 7.92 2.90
CA TYR A 118 -14.41 6.99 3.93
C TYR A 118 -15.61 7.49 4.74
N ASP A 119 -15.58 8.75 5.16
CA ASP A 119 -16.58 9.32 6.03
C ASP A 119 -17.94 9.28 5.32
N GLN A 120 -18.94 8.75 6.03
CA GLN A 120 -20.31 8.57 5.53
C GLN A 120 -20.42 7.69 4.27
N LYS A 121 -19.42 6.84 3.98
CA LYS A 121 -19.46 5.86 2.90
C LYS A 121 -19.73 4.46 3.45
N ASN A 122 -20.61 3.74 2.75
CA ASN A 122 -20.83 2.30 2.97
C ASN A 122 -19.91 1.45 2.09
N ILE A 123 -19.60 1.96 0.90
CA ILE A 123 -18.73 1.31 -0.09
C ILE A 123 -17.74 2.34 -0.62
N LEU A 124 -16.47 1.93 -0.69
CA LEU A 124 -15.36 2.65 -1.29
C LEU A 124 -15.09 2.00 -2.65
N ASP A 125 -15.36 2.71 -3.74
CA ASP A 125 -15.06 2.23 -5.10
C ASP A 125 -13.86 2.99 -5.67
N PHE A 126 -12.71 2.30 -5.74
CA PHE A 126 -11.47 2.84 -6.28
C PHE A 126 -11.12 2.23 -7.64
N THR A 127 -12.08 1.65 -8.36
CA THR A 127 -11.84 1.10 -9.70
C THR A 127 -11.33 2.16 -10.68
N ASN A 128 -11.90 3.36 -10.62
CA ASN A 128 -11.60 4.49 -11.51
C ASN A 128 -10.80 5.62 -10.84
N ILE A 129 -10.23 5.38 -9.66
CA ILE A 129 -9.42 6.40 -8.98
C ILE A 129 -8.13 6.66 -9.76
N ASP A 130 -7.60 7.89 -9.68
CA ASP A 130 -6.30 8.22 -10.27
C ASP A 130 -5.22 7.26 -9.75
N LYS A 131 -4.56 6.54 -10.69
CA LYS A 131 -3.55 5.52 -10.37
C LYS A 131 -2.37 6.08 -9.57
N ARG A 132 -2.10 7.38 -9.66
CA ARG A 132 -1.02 8.05 -8.92
C ARG A 132 -1.29 8.07 -7.41
N LEU A 133 -2.56 8.03 -6.98
CA LEU A 133 -2.89 7.92 -5.55
C LEU A 133 -2.34 6.63 -4.93
N TRP A 134 -2.38 5.52 -5.66
CA TRP A 134 -1.79 4.24 -5.22
C TRP A 134 -0.27 4.29 -5.03
N ARG A 135 0.41 5.28 -5.63
CA ARG A 135 1.87 5.48 -5.48
C ARG A 135 2.20 6.38 -4.30
N LEU A 136 1.22 7.06 -3.71
CA LEU A 136 1.44 7.90 -2.54
C LEU A 136 1.56 7.02 -1.29
N SER A 137 2.72 7.08 -0.63
CA SER A 137 2.94 6.40 0.65
C SER A 137 1.90 6.75 1.70
N THR A 138 1.41 7.99 1.71
CA THR A 138 0.34 8.43 2.63
C THR A 138 -1.00 7.76 2.33
N PHE A 139 -1.33 7.54 1.05
CA PHE A 139 -2.58 6.88 0.66
C PHE A 139 -2.53 5.39 0.96
N THR A 140 -1.41 4.71 0.62
CA THR A 140 -1.22 3.29 0.92
C THR A 140 -1.19 3.03 2.43
N SER A 141 -0.53 3.90 3.20
CA SER A 141 -0.54 3.82 4.67
C SER A 141 -1.94 4.04 5.24
N TRP A 142 -2.67 5.05 4.76
CA TRP A 142 -4.05 5.30 5.18
C TRP A 142 -4.93 4.07 4.96
N LEU A 143 -4.85 3.45 3.78
CA LEU A 143 -5.62 2.24 3.47
C LEU A 143 -5.18 1.06 4.35
N PHE A 144 -3.87 0.87 4.56
CA PHE A 144 -3.33 -0.16 5.46
C PHE A 144 -3.88 -0.04 6.88
N TYR A 145 -3.89 1.17 7.46
CA TYR A 145 -4.45 1.40 8.78
C TYR A 145 -5.95 1.06 8.85
N LYS A 146 -6.73 1.32 7.78
CA LYS A 146 -8.14 0.92 7.76
C LYS A 146 -8.33 -0.60 7.79
N PHE A 147 -7.45 -1.38 7.16
CA PHE A 147 -7.47 -2.84 7.28
C PHE A 147 -7.06 -3.31 8.68
N LYS A 148 -5.96 -2.76 9.21
CA LYS A 148 -5.44 -3.08 10.54
C LYS A 148 -6.49 -2.84 11.62
N GLU A 149 -7.21 -1.72 11.53
CA GLU A 149 -8.31 -1.35 12.43
C GLU A 149 -9.66 -2.02 12.09
N MET A 150 -9.72 -2.93 11.11
CA MET A 150 -10.95 -3.61 10.67
C MET A 150 -12.09 -2.65 10.28
N LYS A 151 -11.75 -1.51 9.70
CA LYS A 151 -12.72 -0.48 9.28
C LYS A 151 -13.24 -0.71 7.86
N ILE A 152 -12.48 -1.40 7.02
CA ILE A 152 -12.85 -1.70 5.63
C ILE A 152 -12.41 -3.11 5.25
N PHE A 153 -13.13 -3.72 4.31
CA PHE A 153 -12.89 -5.06 3.81
C PHE A 153 -13.03 -5.08 2.29
N GLU A 154 -12.03 -5.59 1.57
CA GLU A 154 -12.05 -5.72 0.12
C GLU A 154 -12.95 -6.90 -0.28
N PHE A 155 -14.08 -6.64 -0.94
CA PHE A 155 -15.00 -7.69 -1.39
C PHE A 155 -14.95 -7.90 -2.92
N PHE A 156 -14.37 -6.95 -3.64
CA PHE A 156 -14.11 -7.02 -5.07
C PHE A 156 -12.84 -6.21 -5.36
N PRO A 157 -12.04 -6.50 -6.42
CA PRO A 157 -10.82 -5.76 -6.69
C PRO A 157 -11.01 -4.24 -6.66
N LYS A 158 -10.31 -3.57 -5.73
CA LYS A 158 -10.38 -2.11 -5.47
C LYS A 158 -11.75 -1.60 -5.00
N LYS A 159 -12.63 -2.47 -4.54
CA LYS A 159 -13.90 -2.10 -3.89
C LYS A 159 -13.91 -2.62 -2.47
N PHE A 160 -14.21 -1.73 -1.53
CA PHE A 160 -14.18 -2.03 -0.12
C PHE A 160 -15.53 -1.73 0.51
N ILE A 161 -16.00 -2.62 1.36
CA ILE A 161 -17.19 -2.41 2.19
C ILE A 161 -16.72 -1.96 3.58
N THR A 162 -17.42 -0.98 4.17
CA THR A 162 -17.05 -0.47 5.49
C THR A 162 -17.64 -1.33 6.61
N ILE A 163 -16.98 -1.34 7.78
CA ILE A 163 -17.51 -2.02 8.96
C ILE A 163 -18.91 -1.51 9.33
N LYS A 164 -19.17 -0.21 9.15
CA LYS A 164 -20.50 0.38 9.36
C LYS A 164 -21.58 -0.32 8.53
N LYS A 165 -21.28 -0.66 7.28
CA LYS A 165 -22.23 -1.34 6.40
C LYS A 165 -22.38 -2.83 6.74
N LEU A 166 -21.31 -3.48 7.19
CA LEU A 166 -21.33 -4.86 7.64
C LEU A 166 -22.10 -5.01 8.96
N ASP A 167 -21.92 -4.07 9.90
CA ASP A 167 -22.65 -4.03 11.17
C ASP A 167 -24.18 -3.97 10.93
N GLU A 168 -24.65 -3.24 9.91
CA GLU A 168 -26.09 -3.16 9.54
C GLU A 168 -26.70 -4.52 9.18
N ILE A 169 -25.88 -5.47 8.71
CA ILE A 169 -26.30 -6.83 8.37
C ILE A 169 -25.85 -7.85 9.41
N GLY A 170 -25.44 -7.42 10.61
CA GLY A 170 -25.04 -8.32 11.69
C GLY A 170 -23.61 -8.87 11.60
N LEU A 171 -22.84 -8.51 10.56
CA LEU A 171 -21.42 -8.80 10.46
C LEU A 171 -20.60 -7.82 11.29
N THR A 172 -20.74 -7.97 12.60
CA THR A 172 -20.12 -7.08 13.58
C THR A 172 -18.60 -7.23 13.62
N TYR A 173 -17.92 -6.23 14.18
CA TYR A 173 -16.48 -6.34 14.49
C TYR A 173 -16.15 -7.65 15.22
N LYS A 174 -16.99 -8.08 16.17
CA LYS A 174 -16.80 -9.33 16.91
C LYS A 174 -16.80 -10.54 15.98
N VAL A 175 -17.83 -10.69 15.14
CA VAL A 175 -17.94 -11.82 14.19
C VAL A 175 -16.71 -11.90 13.28
N LEU A 176 -16.30 -10.77 12.72
CA LEU A 176 -15.15 -10.70 11.83
C LEU A 176 -13.82 -10.96 12.58
N ASN A 177 -13.74 -10.54 13.85
CA ASN A 177 -12.55 -10.77 14.66
C ASN A 177 -12.46 -12.23 15.12
N ASP A 178 -13.59 -12.86 15.46
CA ASP A 178 -13.65 -14.27 15.81
C ASP A 178 -13.16 -15.14 14.63
N PHE A 179 -13.58 -14.83 13.39
CA PHE A 179 -13.02 -15.46 12.18
C PHE A 179 -11.49 -15.24 12.06
N ARG A 180 -11.02 -14.02 12.31
CA ARG A 180 -9.58 -13.69 12.25
C ARG A 180 -8.77 -14.51 13.25
N GLU A 181 -9.24 -14.61 14.49
CA GLU A 181 -8.55 -15.37 15.54
C GLU A 181 -8.54 -16.87 15.22
N GLU A 182 -9.65 -17.43 14.75
CA GLU A 182 -9.70 -18.84 14.31
C GLU A 182 -8.72 -19.10 13.15
N ALA A 183 -8.66 -18.20 12.16
CA ALA A 183 -7.69 -18.30 11.09
C ALA A 183 -6.23 -18.26 11.59
N ILE A 184 -5.92 -17.40 12.57
CA ILE A 184 -4.59 -17.35 13.20
C ILE A 184 -4.27 -18.69 13.90
N ILE A 185 -5.25 -19.27 14.60
CA ILE A 185 -5.09 -20.58 15.24
C ILE A 185 -4.83 -21.67 14.19
N LYS A 186 -5.52 -21.67 13.04
CA LYS A 186 -5.24 -22.63 11.96
C LYS A 186 -3.85 -22.45 11.37
N LEU A 187 -3.41 -21.20 11.21
CA LEU A 187 -2.09 -20.86 10.67
C LEU A 187 -0.94 -21.09 11.66
N SER A 188 -1.21 -21.43 12.92
CA SER A 188 -0.17 -21.59 13.95
C SER A 188 0.71 -22.84 13.78
N ASP A 189 0.38 -23.71 12.81
CA ASP A 189 1.26 -24.80 12.40
C ASP A 189 2.41 -24.35 11.48
N HIS A 190 2.46 -23.05 11.17
CA HIS A 190 3.44 -22.41 10.28
C HIS A 190 3.47 -23.00 8.87
N ARG A 191 2.41 -23.70 8.44
CA ARG A 191 2.29 -24.21 7.08
C ARG A 191 1.63 -23.18 6.17
N VAL A 192 1.77 -23.40 4.87
CA VAL A 192 1.05 -22.61 3.88
C VAL A 192 -0.36 -23.16 3.74
N TRP A 193 -1.34 -22.27 3.86
CA TRP A 193 -2.77 -22.58 3.70
C TRP A 193 -3.36 -21.76 2.56
N SER A 194 -4.24 -22.37 1.78
CA SER A 194 -5.09 -21.61 0.86
C SER A 194 -6.20 -20.91 1.63
N ILE A 195 -6.66 -19.75 1.14
CA ILE A 195 -7.78 -19.05 1.77
C ILE A 195 -9.07 -19.90 1.70
N ASN A 196 -9.27 -20.67 0.63
CA ASN A 196 -10.46 -21.51 0.49
C ASN A 196 -10.47 -22.62 1.54
N THR A 197 -9.33 -23.28 1.75
CA THR A 197 -9.18 -24.28 2.80
C THR A 197 -9.40 -23.66 4.19
N LEU A 198 -8.94 -22.43 4.45
CA LEU A 198 -9.23 -21.75 5.70
C LEU A 198 -10.72 -21.45 5.88
N ILE A 199 -11.41 -21.01 4.83
CA ILE A 199 -12.86 -20.78 4.86
C ILE A 199 -13.58 -22.08 5.21
N ASP A 200 -13.29 -23.16 4.48
CA ASP A 200 -13.93 -24.48 4.69
C ASP A 200 -13.66 -25.05 6.09
N LEU A 201 -12.48 -24.81 6.66
CA LEU A 201 -12.11 -25.32 8.00
C LEU A 201 -12.67 -24.49 9.15
N ILE A 202 -12.92 -23.20 8.92
CA ILE A 202 -13.48 -22.31 9.95
C ILE A 202 -15.01 -22.39 9.93
N ASP A 203 -15.63 -22.57 8.75
CA ASP A 203 -17.06 -22.81 8.54
C ASP A 203 -17.93 -21.85 9.36
N SER A 204 -17.76 -20.55 9.09
CA SER A 204 -18.39 -19.49 9.87
C SER A 204 -19.76 -19.18 9.28
N GLU A 205 -20.80 -19.92 9.69
CA GLU A 205 -22.18 -19.73 9.21
C GLU A 205 -22.64 -18.25 9.26
N ASP A 206 -22.20 -17.52 10.28
CA ASP A 206 -22.50 -16.08 10.45
C ASP A 206 -22.04 -15.25 9.24
N ILE A 207 -20.90 -15.59 8.63
CA ILE A 207 -20.31 -14.91 7.46
C ILE A 207 -20.73 -15.59 6.16
N ASP A 208 -20.72 -16.91 6.12
CA ASP A 208 -20.83 -17.72 4.90
C ASP A 208 -22.21 -17.63 4.26
N GLN A 209 -23.26 -17.38 5.06
CA GLN A 209 -24.62 -17.12 4.57
C GLN A 209 -24.73 -15.94 3.60
N TYR A 210 -23.74 -15.02 3.59
CA TYR A 210 -23.72 -13.86 2.70
C TYR A 210 -23.07 -14.15 1.33
N GLY A 211 -22.43 -15.31 1.15
CA GLY A 211 -21.85 -15.73 -0.12
C GLY A 211 -20.73 -14.80 -0.62
N PHE A 212 -19.89 -14.29 0.29
CA PHE A 212 -18.75 -13.47 -0.11
C PHE A 212 -17.69 -14.31 -0.84
N GLU A 213 -16.99 -13.68 -1.78
CA GLU A 213 -15.86 -14.28 -2.47
C GLU A 213 -14.63 -14.39 -1.54
N PRO A 214 -13.67 -15.30 -1.81
CA PRO A 214 -12.48 -15.51 -0.96
C PRO A 214 -11.65 -14.25 -0.69
N LEU A 215 -11.71 -13.27 -1.60
CA LEU A 215 -11.08 -11.97 -1.43
C LEU A 215 -11.54 -11.24 -0.15
N PHE A 216 -12.81 -11.38 0.22
CA PHE A 216 -13.38 -10.79 1.43
C PHE A 216 -12.77 -11.39 2.70
N TYR A 217 -12.76 -12.72 2.81
CA TYR A 217 -12.14 -13.43 3.94
C TYR A 217 -10.64 -13.12 4.05
N ARG A 218 -9.94 -13.12 2.92
CA ARG A 218 -8.54 -12.68 2.86
C ARG A 218 -8.37 -11.22 3.30
N SER A 219 -9.37 -10.36 3.08
CA SER A 219 -9.36 -8.99 3.58
C SER A 219 -9.60 -8.89 5.09
N ILE A 220 -10.30 -9.84 5.72
CA ILE A 220 -10.44 -9.91 7.19
C ILE A 220 -9.07 -10.12 7.84
N LEU A 221 -8.20 -10.91 7.22
CA LEU A 221 -6.86 -11.21 7.71
C LEU A 221 -5.83 -10.11 7.39
N ARG A 222 -6.20 -9.11 6.58
CA ARG A 222 -5.27 -8.05 6.16
C ARG A 222 -4.98 -7.09 7.31
N GLY A 223 -3.70 -6.77 7.49
CA GLY A 223 -3.23 -5.85 8.54
C GLY A 223 -2.83 -6.54 9.85
N VAL A 224 -2.88 -7.87 9.90
CA VAL A 224 -2.20 -8.68 10.93
C VAL A 224 -0.70 -8.69 10.61
N ASP A 225 0.15 -8.27 11.56
CA ASP A 225 1.56 -7.97 11.30
C ASP A 225 2.38 -9.22 10.90
N ASN A 226 1.93 -10.44 11.25
CA ASN A 226 2.67 -11.68 11.06
C ASN A 226 2.07 -12.65 10.02
N ILE A 227 1.02 -12.26 9.29
CA ILE A 227 0.45 -13.10 8.24
C ILE A 227 0.97 -12.65 6.88
N TYR A 228 1.75 -13.51 6.23
CA TYR A 228 2.15 -13.33 4.84
C TYR A 228 1.04 -13.82 3.93
N SER A 229 0.67 -13.03 2.91
CA SER A 229 -0.40 -13.37 1.97
C SER A 229 0.02 -13.06 0.53
N LYS A 230 -0.01 -14.07 -0.33
CA LYS A 230 0.37 -13.97 -1.75
C LYS A 230 -0.72 -14.52 -2.65
N LYS A 231 -0.98 -13.83 -3.76
CA LYS A 231 -1.83 -14.35 -4.83
C LYS A 231 -0.97 -15.18 -5.78
N MET A 232 -1.25 -16.47 -5.91
CA MET A 232 -0.53 -17.36 -6.81
C MET A 232 -1.44 -18.48 -7.33
N GLY A 233 -1.25 -18.90 -8.57
CA GLY A 233 -2.05 -19.97 -9.18
C GLY A 233 -3.56 -19.73 -9.14
N GLY A 234 -4.02 -18.48 -9.18
CA GLY A 234 -5.45 -18.13 -9.10
C GLY A 234 -6.00 -17.93 -7.68
N ASN A 235 -5.33 -18.40 -6.64
CA ASN A 235 -5.80 -18.36 -5.26
C ASN A 235 -4.96 -17.42 -4.37
N TYR A 236 -5.41 -17.17 -3.14
CA TYR A 236 -4.61 -16.54 -2.09
C TYR A 236 -4.07 -17.60 -1.14
N LEU A 237 -2.74 -17.65 -1.02
CA LEU A 237 -2.06 -18.48 -0.04
C LEU A 237 -1.59 -17.61 1.13
N LEU A 238 -1.58 -18.19 2.33
CA LEU A 238 -1.22 -17.53 3.58
C LEU A 238 -0.30 -18.39 4.42
N LYS A 239 0.64 -17.76 5.13
CA LYS A 239 1.56 -18.38 6.10
C LYS A 239 1.78 -17.46 7.28
N LEU A 240 1.92 -18.01 8.48
CA LEU A 240 2.25 -17.25 9.69
C LEU A 240 3.78 -17.13 9.86
N ASP A 241 4.23 -15.94 10.28
CA ASP A 241 5.59 -15.55 10.66
C ASP A 241 6.67 -15.60 9.57
N GLU A 242 6.45 -16.31 8.47
CA GLU A 242 7.44 -16.49 7.41
C GLU A 242 6.88 -16.19 6.00
N ASP A 243 7.69 -15.53 5.17
CA ASP A 243 7.40 -15.40 3.75
C ASP A 243 7.63 -16.71 3.01
N PHE A 244 6.94 -16.92 1.89
CA PHE A 244 7.04 -18.17 1.11
C PHE A 244 6.96 -17.89 -0.39
N SER A 245 7.38 -18.85 -1.20
CA SER A 245 7.39 -18.75 -2.66
C SER A 245 6.92 -20.06 -3.28
N LEU A 246 6.58 -20.06 -4.57
CA LEU A 246 6.30 -21.30 -5.28
C LEU A 246 7.47 -22.29 -5.16
N THR A 247 8.69 -21.77 -5.22
CA THR A 247 9.90 -22.56 -5.02
C THR A 247 9.95 -23.25 -3.66
N SER A 248 9.66 -22.54 -2.57
CA SER A 248 9.66 -23.16 -1.23
C SER A 248 8.55 -24.19 -1.08
N LEU A 249 7.39 -24.00 -1.73
CA LEU A 249 6.33 -25.01 -1.75
C LEU A 249 6.78 -26.29 -2.45
N ILE A 250 7.47 -26.16 -3.58
CA ILE A 250 8.02 -27.30 -4.33
C ILE A 250 9.09 -28.03 -3.49
N GLU A 251 10.00 -27.29 -2.89
CA GLU A 251 11.06 -27.85 -2.02
C GLU A 251 10.46 -28.64 -0.85
N GLU A 252 9.41 -28.13 -0.20
CA GLU A 252 8.72 -28.82 0.89
C GLU A 252 8.17 -30.21 0.48
N GLU A 253 7.60 -30.33 -0.72
CA GLU A 253 7.11 -31.64 -1.21
C GLU A 253 8.28 -32.57 -1.60
N ILE A 254 9.33 -32.04 -2.25
CA ILE A 254 10.45 -32.85 -2.74
C ILE A 254 11.34 -33.34 -1.59
N ILE A 255 11.48 -32.59 -0.50
CA ILE A 255 12.26 -33.05 0.67
C ILE A 255 11.73 -34.38 1.24
N GLY A 256 10.42 -34.62 1.16
CA GLY A 256 9.80 -35.85 1.66
C GLY A 256 10.06 -37.07 0.78
N GLU A 257 9.90 -36.92 -0.53
CA GLU A 257 9.95 -38.03 -1.51
C GLU A 257 11.32 -38.19 -2.19
N LYS A 258 12.16 -37.14 -2.16
CA LYS A 258 13.48 -36.99 -2.82
C LYS A 258 13.44 -36.97 -4.35
N VAL A 259 12.52 -37.71 -4.96
CA VAL A 259 12.28 -37.78 -6.41
C VAL A 259 10.79 -37.86 -6.67
N ILE A 260 10.25 -36.98 -7.52
CA ILE A 260 8.82 -36.97 -7.91
C ILE A 260 8.71 -36.70 -9.41
N ASP A 261 7.78 -37.38 -10.08
CA ASP A 261 7.37 -37.04 -11.45
C ASP A 261 6.78 -35.61 -11.51
N ILE A 262 7.12 -34.83 -12.53
CA ILE A 262 6.72 -33.42 -12.62
C ILE A 262 5.19 -33.24 -12.70
N PHE A 263 4.46 -34.18 -13.32
CA PHE A 263 3.01 -34.11 -13.41
C PHE A 263 2.38 -34.46 -12.07
N ASP A 264 2.89 -35.48 -11.37
CA ASP A 264 2.45 -35.83 -10.02
C ASP A 264 2.72 -34.67 -9.04
N LEU A 265 3.91 -34.07 -9.08
CA LEU A 265 4.25 -32.89 -8.29
C LEU A 265 3.31 -31.73 -8.59
N THR A 266 3.00 -31.48 -9.87
CA THR A 266 2.05 -30.44 -10.27
C THR A 266 0.67 -30.69 -9.68
N GLN A 267 0.22 -31.94 -9.70
CA GLN A 267 -1.06 -32.33 -9.11
C GLN A 267 -1.04 -32.15 -7.58
N ILE A 268 -0.01 -32.64 -6.89
CA ILE A 268 0.13 -32.50 -5.43
C ILE A 268 0.06 -31.03 -5.01
N ILE A 269 0.82 -30.15 -5.68
CA ILE A 269 0.82 -28.71 -5.39
C ILE A 269 -0.57 -28.09 -5.65
N ASN A 270 -1.18 -28.40 -6.80
CA ASN A 270 -2.48 -27.85 -7.16
C ASN A 270 -3.58 -28.30 -6.19
N ASP A 271 -3.61 -29.58 -5.83
CA ASP A 271 -4.62 -30.16 -4.93
C ASP A 271 -4.43 -29.67 -3.48
N LYS A 272 -3.19 -29.66 -2.99
CA LYS A 272 -2.88 -29.28 -1.60
C LYS A 272 -3.15 -27.80 -1.31
N TYR A 273 -2.83 -26.92 -2.26
CA TYR A 273 -2.93 -25.47 -2.07
C TYR A 273 -4.13 -24.85 -2.80
N ASP A 274 -4.98 -25.65 -3.45
CA ASP A 274 -6.11 -25.20 -4.27
C ASP A 274 -5.68 -24.12 -5.27
N VAL A 275 -4.68 -24.45 -6.09
CA VAL A 275 -4.06 -23.56 -7.08
C VAL A 275 -4.05 -24.20 -8.47
N GLN A 276 -3.79 -23.37 -9.48
CA GLN A 276 -3.79 -23.75 -10.88
C GLN A 276 -2.45 -23.38 -11.53
N PHE A 277 -1.44 -24.22 -11.30
CA PHE A 277 -0.18 -24.15 -12.01
C PHE A 277 -0.11 -25.18 -13.14
N ASN A 278 0.61 -24.83 -14.21
CA ASN A 278 1.08 -25.80 -15.18
C ASN A 278 2.48 -26.29 -14.78
N TYR A 279 2.85 -27.48 -15.23
CA TYR A 279 4.15 -28.08 -14.94
C TYR A 279 5.32 -27.20 -15.43
N SER A 280 5.13 -26.47 -16.54
CA SER A 280 6.14 -25.53 -17.04
C SER A 280 6.48 -24.42 -16.05
N LYS A 281 5.50 -23.97 -15.25
CA LYS A 281 5.71 -22.96 -14.21
C LYS A 281 6.54 -23.51 -13.05
N LEU A 282 6.32 -24.77 -12.68
CA LEU A 282 7.11 -25.45 -11.66
C LEU A 282 8.57 -25.60 -12.14
N ILE A 283 8.77 -26.06 -13.38
CA ILE A 283 10.11 -26.16 -13.99
C ILE A 283 10.84 -24.81 -13.99
N GLU A 284 10.16 -23.72 -14.35
CA GLU A 284 10.73 -22.37 -14.29
C GLU A 284 11.17 -22.01 -12.86
N SER A 285 10.38 -22.37 -11.85
CA SER A 285 10.71 -22.12 -10.44
C SER A 285 11.91 -22.97 -9.96
N ILE A 286 12.00 -24.21 -10.43
CA ILE A 286 13.07 -25.18 -10.08
C ILE A 286 14.43 -24.74 -10.62
N LYS A 287 14.48 -24.15 -11.84
CA LYS A 287 15.73 -23.70 -12.49
C LYS A 287 16.57 -22.71 -11.68
N HIS A 288 15.99 -22.09 -10.67
CA HIS A 288 16.64 -21.12 -9.80
C HIS A 288 17.07 -21.72 -8.44
N THR A 289 17.12 -23.05 -8.34
CA THR A 289 17.42 -23.80 -7.11
C THR A 289 18.52 -24.84 -7.32
N ASN A 290 18.82 -25.60 -6.27
CA ASN A 290 19.72 -26.75 -6.34
C ASN A 290 19.02 -28.04 -6.80
N MET A 291 17.68 -28.05 -6.86
CA MET A 291 16.92 -29.19 -7.38
C MET A 291 17.23 -29.41 -8.86
N TYR A 292 17.15 -30.66 -9.30
CA TYR A 292 17.43 -31.04 -10.67
C TYR A 292 16.15 -31.53 -11.35
N TYR A 293 15.88 -31.07 -12.57
CA TYR A 293 14.79 -31.58 -13.40
C TYR A 293 15.38 -32.27 -14.63
N ASP A 294 15.02 -33.54 -14.82
CA ASP A 294 15.36 -34.30 -16.02
C ASP A 294 14.18 -34.26 -17.02
N GLU A 295 14.42 -33.69 -18.20
CA GLU A 295 13.41 -33.54 -19.24
C GLU A 295 13.02 -34.86 -19.92
N ILE A 296 13.91 -35.86 -19.90
CA ILE A 296 13.69 -37.16 -20.55
C ILE A 296 12.87 -38.08 -19.65
N MET A 297 13.20 -38.11 -18.36
CA MET A 297 12.50 -38.89 -17.34
C MET A 297 11.27 -38.17 -16.79
N GLU A 298 11.15 -36.86 -17.06
CA GLU A 298 10.09 -36.00 -16.54
C GLU A 298 10.04 -35.95 -15.00
N LYS A 299 11.19 -36.17 -14.35
CA LYS A 299 11.33 -36.23 -12.89
C LYS A 299 12.06 -35.02 -12.32
N VAL A 300 11.64 -34.61 -11.12
CA VAL A 300 12.32 -33.63 -10.29
C VAL A 300 12.99 -34.33 -9.12
N TYR A 301 14.26 -34.00 -8.90
CA TYR A 301 15.14 -34.54 -7.88
C TYR A 301 15.49 -33.44 -6.88
N LEU A 302 15.66 -33.82 -5.62
CA LEU A 302 16.06 -32.90 -4.54
C LEU A 302 17.37 -32.16 -4.87
N ASP A 303 18.32 -32.85 -5.48
CA ASP A 303 19.56 -32.30 -6.00
C ASP A 303 20.14 -33.22 -7.10
N LEU A 304 21.30 -32.83 -7.63
CA LEU A 304 21.99 -33.57 -8.69
C LEU A 304 22.57 -34.92 -8.19
N ASP A 305 22.87 -35.05 -6.90
CA ASP A 305 23.43 -36.29 -6.35
C ASP A 305 22.36 -37.40 -6.37
N TYR A 306 21.13 -37.08 -5.97
CA TYR A 306 19.98 -38.00 -6.08
C TYR A 306 19.69 -38.45 -7.51
N TYR A 307 19.94 -37.59 -8.50
CA TYR A 307 19.83 -37.96 -9.90
C TYR A 307 20.87 -39.01 -10.30
N TYR A 308 22.13 -38.84 -9.88
CA TYR A 308 23.19 -39.81 -10.19
C TYR A 308 22.99 -41.16 -9.46
N GLU A 309 22.50 -41.15 -8.22
CA GLU A 309 22.19 -42.38 -7.46
C GLU A 309 21.23 -43.31 -8.21
N GLU A 310 20.26 -42.77 -8.97
CA GLU A 310 19.31 -43.58 -9.74
C GLU A 310 19.97 -44.39 -10.88
N PHE A 311 21.17 -44.00 -11.33
CA PHE A 311 21.95 -44.74 -12.35
C PHE A 311 23.04 -45.63 -11.77
N GLU A 312 23.31 -45.54 -10.46
CA GLU A 312 24.27 -46.40 -9.76
C GLU A 312 23.60 -47.66 -9.17
N ALA A 313 22.26 -47.73 -9.17
CA ALA A 313 21.45 -48.89 -8.78
C ALA A 313 21.12 -49.78 -9.99
#